data_AF-A0A9X4KIU8-F1
#
_entry.id   AF-A0A9X4KIU8-F1
#
_cell.length_a   1.000
_cell.length_b   1.000
_cell.length_c   1.000
_cell.angle_alpha   90.00
_cell.angle_beta   90.00
_cell.angle_gamma   90.00
#
_symmetry.space_group_name_H-M   'P 1'
#
loop_
_entity.id
_entity.type
_entity.pdbx_description
1 polymer ?
#
loop_
_entity_poly.entity_id
_entity_poly.type
_entity_poly.pdbx_seq_one_letter_code
_entity_poly.pdbx_strand_id
1 'polypeptide(L)'
;MEQIRQRLERGEDLEAIGQSLAMEAESGWAFGEFQVNEDTLRSKDLNTPDEAAIEEALLLSEGGVSQVFADGDRFAVLKCLARKGGGYRPFGDVKEDVKRRLFEEKFETEVKRLVAEAKVTLKEQVYRSMRLQ
;
A
#
# COMPACT_ATOMS: atom_id res chain seq x y z
N MET A 1 -0.66 -2.62 23.12
CA MET A 1 -1.43 -2.13 21.96
C MET A 1 -2.56 -1.19 22.36
N GLU A 2 -3.53 -1.62 23.17
CA GLU A 2 -4.66 -0.76 23.59
C GLU A 2 -4.25 0.54 24.31
N GLN A 3 -3.17 0.49 25.09
CA GLN A 3 -2.62 1.68 25.76
C GLN A 3 -2.07 2.74 24.78
N ILE A 4 -1.56 2.33 23.62
CA ILE A 4 -1.03 3.25 22.61
C ILE A 4 -2.17 3.96 21.90
N ARG A 5 -3.24 3.23 21.57
CA ARG A 5 -4.47 3.82 21.05
C ARG A 5 -5.02 4.89 21.99
N GLN A 6 -5.13 4.59 23.28
CA GLN A 6 -5.60 5.57 24.27
C GLN A 6 -4.71 6.81 24.39
N ARG A 7 -3.39 6.68 24.18
CA ARG A 7 -2.46 7.83 24.15
C ARG A 7 -2.62 8.66 22.88
N LEU A 8 -2.82 8.00 21.73
CA LEU A 8 -3.08 8.67 20.45
C LEU A 8 -4.42 9.40 20.43
N GLU A 9 -5.46 8.83 21.04
CA GLU A 9 -6.78 9.46 21.19
C GLU A 9 -6.74 10.69 22.13
N ARG A 10 -5.83 10.72 23.11
CA ARG A 10 -5.59 11.91 23.95
C ARG A 10 -4.86 13.04 23.21
N GLY A 11 -4.45 12.81 21.96
CA GLY A 11 -3.73 13.80 21.17
C GLY A 11 -2.24 13.90 21.48
N GLU A 12 -1.65 12.92 22.17
CA GLU A 12 -0.20 12.84 22.28
C GLU A 12 0.45 12.72 20.90
N ASP A 13 1.64 13.32 20.78
CA ASP A 13 2.42 13.31 19.55
C ASP A 13 2.99 11.90 19.29
N LEU A 14 2.91 11.47 18.03
CA LEU A 14 3.37 10.14 17.60
C LEU A 14 4.87 9.97 17.83
N GLU A 15 5.64 11.03 17.62
CA GLU A 15 7.08 11.03 17.88
C GLU A 15 7.39 10.87 19.37
N ALA A 16 6.63 11.51 20.25
CA ALA A 16 6.80 11.40 21.70
C ALA A 16 6.44 10.00 22.22
N ILE A 17 5.38 9.39 21.67
CA ILE A 17 5.00 8.01 21.96
C ILE A 17 6.11 7.06 21.46
N GLY A 18 6.59 7.28 20.23
CA GLY A 18 7.65 6.47 19.64
C GLY A 18 8.98 6.56 20.38
N GLN A 19 9.39 7.75 20.82
CA GLN A 19 10.58 7.91 21.65
C GLN A 19 10.42 7.25 23.03
N SER A 20 9.23 7.33 23.64
CA SER A 20 8.97 6.66 24.93
C SER A 20 9.04 5.13 24.83
N LEU A 21 8.58 4.57 23.71
CA LEU A 21 8.61 3.13 23.45
C LEU A 21 9.98 2.64 22.96
N ALA A 22 10.70 3.46 22.18
CA ALA A 22 12.05 3.16 21.72
C ALA A 22 13.07 3.16 22.88
N MET A 23 12.84 3.95 23.94
CA MET A 23 13.63 3.87 25.17
C MET A 23 13.35 2.58 25.98
N GLU A 24 12.17 1.96 25.81
CA GLU A 24 11.86 0.62 26.29
C GLU A 24 12.44 -0.42 25.30
N ALA A 25 13.77 -0.57 25.36
CA ALA A 25 14.70 -1.12 24.37
C ALA A 25 14.52 -2.60 23.87
N GLU A 26 13.33 -3.18 23.89
CA GLU A 26 13.02 -4.46 23.22
C GLU A 26 11.79 -4.40 22.32
N SER A 27 11.19 -3.23 22.21
CA SER A 27 9.92 -3.08 21.55
C SER A 27 10.17 -2.87 20.04
N GLY A 28 9.96 -3.90 19.22
CA GLY A 28 10.18 -3.91 17.76
C GLY A 28 9.23 -3.00 16.97
N TRP A 29 8.95 -1.80 17.47
CA TRP A 29 8.03 -0.83 16.87
C TRP A 29 8.76 -0.03 15.81
N ALA A 30 8.23 -0.08 14.60
CA ALA A 30 8.60 0.82 13.52
C ALA A 30 7.52 1.88 13.39
N PHE A 31 7.92 3.15 13.37
CA PHE A 31 7.06 4.27 13.05
C PHE A 31 7.37 4.73 11.64
N GLY A 32 6.34 5.07 10.89
CA GLY A 32 6.47 5.58 9.53
C GLY A 32 5.27 6.43 9.18
N GLU A 33 5.52 7.44 8.36
CA GLU A 33 4.47 8.24 7.75
C GLU A 33 4.37 7.85 6.29
N PHE A 34 3.15 7.71 5.80
CA PHE A 34 2.88 7.50 4.39
C PHE A 34 1.74 8.39 3.93
N GLN A 35 1.81 8.79 2.67
CA GLN A 35 0.75 9.54 2.03
C GLN A 35 -0.05 8.59 1.14
N VAL A 36 -1.35 8.46 1.40
CA VAL A 36 -2.26 7.77 0.48
C VAL A 36 -2.71 8.76 -0.58
N ASN A 37 -2.24 8.57 -1.82
CA ASN A 37 -2.70 9.30 -2.99
C ASN A 37 -2.98 8.35 -4.15
N GLU A 38 -3.47 8.85 -5.28
CA GLU A 38 -3.81 7.99 -6.41
C GLU A 38 -2.60 7.25 -6.98
N ASP A 39 -1.39 7.82 -6.87
CA ASP A 39 -0.17 7.16 -7.34
C ASP A 39 0.28 6.05 -6.38
N THR A 40 0.16 6.23 -5.06
CA THR A 40 0.40 5.20 -4.04
C THR A 40 -0.60 4.04 -4.12
N LEU A 41 -1.84 4.32 -4.53
CA LEU A 41 -2.83 3.27 -4.82
C LEU A 41 -2.53 2.52 -6.13
N ARG A 42 -1.78 3.14 -7.05
CA ARG A 42 -1.44 2.57 -8.37
C ARG A 42 -0.17 1.74 -8.33
N SER A 43 0.86 2.16 -7.59
CA SER A 43 2.11 1.44 -7.51
C SER A 43 2.07 0.43 -6.37
N LYS A 44 2.30 -0.86 -6.68
CA LYS A 44 2.61 -1.89 -5.67
C LYS A 44 4.11 -1.89 -5.38
N ASP A 45 4.65 -0.70 -5.08
CA ASP A 45 6.08 -0.57 -4.75
C ASP A 45 6.33 -1.15 -3.35
N LEU A 46 7.58 -1.56 -3.08
CA LEU A 46 8.02 -2.07 -1.76
C LEU A 46 7.78 -1.07 -0.60
N ASN A 47 7.60 0.21 -0.90
CA ASN A 47 7.32 1.26 0.08
C ASN A 47 5.82 1.57 0.22
N THR A 48 4.98 0.84 -0.50
CA THR A 48 3.52 0.98 -0.42
C THR A 48 3.04 0.24 0.81
N PRO A 49 2.20 0.84 1.66
CA PRO A 49 1.57 0.12 2.76
C PRO A 49 0.79 -1.07 2.22
N ASP A 50 0.67 -2.11 3.04
CA ASP A 50 -0.17 -3.26 2.71
C ASP A 50 -1.64 -2.84 2.56
N GLU A 51 -2.40 -3.63 1.82
CA GLU A 51 -3.77 -3.32 1.43
C GLU A 51 -4.68 -3.05 2.65
N ALA A 52 -4.48 -3.79 3.75
CA ALA A 52 -5.20 -3.61 5.01
C ALA A 52 -4.95 -2.21 5.63
N ALA A 53 -3.70 -1.74 5.63
CA ALA A 53 -3.36 -0.40 6.11
C ALA A 53 -3.98 0.71 5.24
N ILE A 54 -4.08 0.49 3.93
CA ILE A 54 -4.73 1.44 3.02
C ILE A 54 -6.23 1.51 3.28
N GLU A 55 -6.90 0.36 3.42
CA GLU A 55 -8.33 0.30 3.71
C GLU A 55 -8.68 1.02 5.02
N GLU A 56 -7.94 0.74 6.09
CA GLU A 56 -8.11 1.42 7.37
C GLU A 56 -7.85 2.92 7.27
N ALA A 57 -6.80 3.35 6.56
CA ALA A 57 -6.50 4.77 6.35
C ALA A 57 -7.63 5.53 5.63
N LEU A 58 -8.32 4.90 4.67
CA LEU A 58 -9.41 5.53 3.91
C LEU A 58 -10.66 5.82 4.77
N LEU A 59 -10.87 5.01 5.82
CA LEU A 59 -11.99 5.14 6.76
C LEU A 59 -11.77 6.26 7.79
N LEU A 60 -10.52 6.68 8.03
CA LEU A 60 -10.19 7.67 9.05
C LEU A 60 -10.58 9.09 8.65
N SER A 61 -11.25 9.79 9.56
CA SER A 61 -11.38 11.24 9.49
C SER A 61 -10.07 11.92 9.88
N GLU A 62 -9.86 13.18 9.49
CA GLU A 62 -8.69 13.95 9.92
C GLU A 62 -8.57 13.97 11.44
N GLY A 63 -7.38 13.66 11.96
CA GLY A 63 -7.11 13.49 13.40
C GLY A 63 -7.59 12.15 14.00
N GLY A 64 -8.34 11.34 13.25
CA GLY A 64 -8.87 10.05 13.71
C GLY A 64 -7.78 8.98 13.86
N VAL A 65 -8.02 8.03 14.77
CA VAL A 65 -7.13 6.90 15.08
C VAL A 65 -7.84 5.59 14.74
N SER A 66 -7.17 4.65 14.07
CA SER A 66 -7.74 3.35 13.72
C SER A 66 -7.83 2.42 14.93
N GLN A 67 -8.57 1.33 14.77
CA GLN A 67 -8.42 0.19 15.68
C GLN A 67 -7.07 -0.49 15.43
N VAL A 68 -6.65 -1.36 16.35
CA VAL A 68 -5.49 -2.22 16.13
C VAL A 68 -5.87 -3.28 15.11
N PHE A 69 -5.17 -3.33 13.99
CA PHE A 69 -5.39 -4.33 12.94
C PHE A 69 -4.10 -5.12 12.65
N ALA A 70 -4.26 -6.26 11.98
CA ALA A 70 -3.14 -7.07 11.51
C ALA A 70 -2.72 -6.61 10.12
N ASP A 71 -1.42 -6.38 9.95
CA ASP A 71 -0.78 -5.90 8.73
C ASP A 71 0.35 -6.87 8.37
N GLY A 72 0.02 -7.92 7.61
CA GLY A 72 0.90 -9.07 7.44
C GLY A 72 1.18 -9.79 8.77
N ASP A 73 2.46 -9.93 9.13
CA ASP A 73 2.91 -10.61 10.36
C ASP A 73 3.01 -9.69 11.59
N ARG A 74 2.49 -8.45 11.50
CA ARG A 74 2.63 -7.41 12.53
C ARG A 74 1.30 -6.76 12.83
N PHE A 75 1.20 -6.14 14.01
CA PHE A 75 0.02 -5.38 14.41
C PHE A 75 0.31 -3.88 14.24
N ALA A 76 -0.66 -3.16 13.67
CA ALA A 76 -0.53 -1.75 13.36
C ALA A 76 -1.68 -0.92 13.95
N VAL A 77 -1.40 0.37 14.17
CA VAL A 77 -2.37 1.42 14.50
C VAL A 77 -2.02 2.64 13.68
N LEU A 78 -3.03 3.28 13.08
CA LEU A 78 -2.86 4.45 12.24
C LEU A 78 -3.51 5.68 12.88
N LYS A 79 -2.95 6.86 12.60
CA LYS A 79 -3.57 8.15 12.91
C LYS A 79 -3.54 9.01 11.65
N CYS A 80 -4.68 9.55 11.28
CA CYS A 80 -4.76 10.46 10.14
C CYS A 80 -4.23 11.83 10.54
N LEU A 81 -3.04 12.20 10.05
CA LEU A 81 -2.44 13.51 10.35
C LEU A 81 -3.14 14.66 9.63
N ALA A 82 -3.45 14.45 8.35
CA ALA A 82 -4.11 15.44 7.51
C ALA A 82 -4.89 14.71 6.41
N ARG A 83 -6.10 15.20 6.10
CA ARG A 83 -6.90 14.68 5.00
C ARG A 83 -7.23 15.81 4.03
N LYS A 84 -6.58 15.80 2.86
CA LYS A 84 -7.06 16.63 1.75
C LYS A 84 -8.32 15.99 1.20
N GLY A 85 -9.44 16.72 1.25
CA GLY A 85 -10.72 16.25 0.70
C GLY A 85 -10.52 15.74 -0.73
N GLY A 86 -10.77 14.44 -0.93
CA GLY A 86 -10.73 13.80 -2.23
C GLY A 86 -11.88 14.29 -3.07
N GLY A 87 -11.72 15.44 -3.72
CA GLY A 87 -12.63 15.89 -4.75
C GLY A 87 -12.52 14.98 -5.98
N TYR A 88 -13.65 14.72 -6.63
CA TYR A 88 -13.61 14.16 -7.97
C TYR A 88 -12.88 15.13 -8.89
N ARG A 89 -11.79 14.67 -9.52
CA ARG A 89 -11.20 15.40 -10.64
C ARG A 89 -12.22 15.40 -11.78
N PRO A 90 -12.50 16.54 -12.44
CA PRO A 90 -13.37 16.57 -13.60
C PRO A 90 -12.94 15.51 -14.62
N PHE A 91 -13.91 14.81 -15.22
CA PHE A 91 -13.62 13.75 -16.18
C PHE A 91 -12.68 14.22 -17.31
N GLY A 92 -12.79 15.48 -17.73
CA GLY A 92 -11.90 16.09 -18.71
C GLY A 92 -10.42 16.00 -18.35
N ASP A 93 -10.08 16.16 -17.07
CA ASP A 93 -8.70 16.19 -16.58
C ASP A 93 -8.11 14.79 -16.39
N VAL A 94 -8.96 13.76 -16.20
CA VAL A 94 -8.53 12.36 -15.97
C VAL A 94 -8.80 11.44 -17.17
N LYS A 95 -9.43 11.94 -18.23
CA LYS A 95 -9.87 11.13 -19.38
C LYS A 95 -8.73 10.36 -20.03
N GLU A 96 -7.60 11.02 -20.28
CA GLU A 96 -6.48 10.39 -20.97
C GLU A 96 -5.76 9.37 -20.09
N ASP A 97 -5.68 9.61 -18.78
CA ASP A 97 -5.17 8.63 -17.82
C ASP A 97 -6.08 7.39 -17.73
N VAL A 98 -7.40 7.58 -17.68
CA VAL A 98 -8.37 6.47 -17.65
C VAL A 98 -8.32 5.66 -18.94
N LYS A 99 -8.21 6.32 -20.10
CA LYS A 99 -8.04 5.62 -21.38
C LYS A 99 -6.76 4.79 -21.43
N ARG A 100 -5.63 5.37 -21.00
CA ARG A 100 -4.34 4.68 -20.98
C ARG A 100 -4.42 3.39 -20.15
N ARG A 101 -5.00 3.49 -18.96
CA ARG A 101 -5.26 2.33 -18.07
C ARG A 101 -6.11 1.25 -18.74
N LEU A 102 -7.22 1.64 -19.36
CA LEU A 102 -8.09 0.69 -20.04
C LEU A 102 -7.36 0.00 -21.21
N PHE A 103 -6.48 0.72 -21.90
CA PHE A 103 -5.65 0.16 -22.96
C PHE A 103 -4.62 -0.85 -22.44
N GLU A 104 -3.91 -0.51 -21.36
CA GLU A 104 -2.92 -1.41 -20.73
C GLU A 104 -3.58 -2.70 -20.24
N GLU A 105 -4.72 -2.59 -19.53
CA GLU A 105 -5.47 -3.75 -19.02
C GLU A 105 -5.96 -4.67 -20.15
N LYS A 106 -6.51 -4.08 -21.22
CA LYS A 106 -6.92 -4.83 -22.41
C LYS A 106 -5.74 -5.46 -23.12
N PHE A 107 -4.61 -4.75 -23.21
CA PHE A 107 -3.40 -5.27 -23.84
C PHE A 107 -2.85 -6.47 -23.07
N GLU A 108 -2.73 -6.38 -21.74
CA GLU A 108 -2.29 -7.51 -20.91
C GLU A 108 -3.22 -8.71 -21.06
N THR A 109 -4.53 -8.47 -21.05
CA THR A 109 -5.54 -9.52 -21.22
C THR A 109 -5.38 -10.22 -22.57
N GLU A 110 -5.18 -9.44 -23.62
CA GLU A 110 -5.00 -9.96 -24.98
C GLU A 110 -3.68 -10.73 -25.12
N VAL A 111 -2.58 -10.24 -24.53
CA VAL A 111 -1.30 -10.96 -24.51
C VAL A 111 -1.43 -12.29 -23.78
N LYS A 112 -2.10 -12.32 -22.61
CA LYS A 112 -2.36 -13.56 -21.87
C LYS A 112 -3.18 -14.55 -22.70
N ARG A 113 -4.20 -14.06 -23.42
CA ARG A 113 -5.01 -14.87 -24.34
C ARG A 113 -4.15 -15.47 -25.46
N LEU A 114 -3.33 -14.66 -26.12
CA LEU A 114 -2.45 -15.10 -27.20
C LEU A 114 -1.40 -16.11 -26.73
N VAL A 115 -0.84 -15.93 -25.53
CA VAL A 115 0.09 -16.88 -24.91
C VAL A 115 -0.60 -18.21 -24.60
N ALA A 116 -1.83 -18.18 -24.07
CA ALA A 116 -2.60 -19.39 -23.79
C ALA A 116 -2.96 -20.18 -25.06
N GLU A 117 -3.22 -19.48 -26.16
CA GLU A 117 -3.51 -20.08 -27.46
C GLU A 117 -2.26 -20.55 -28.21
N ALA A 118 -1.07 -20.03 -27.86
CA ALA A 118 0.18 -20.43 -28.46
C ALA A 118 0.63 -21.81 -27.95
N LYS A 119 0.87 -22.75 -28.87
CA LYS A 119 1.61 -23.99 -28.56
C LYS A 119 3.08 -23.64 -28.30
N VAL A 120 3.44 -23.44 -27.04
CA VAL A 120 4.83 -23.23 -26.63
C VAL A 120 5.52 -24.58 -26.47
N THR A 121 6.38 -24.94 -27.43
CA THR A 121 7.25 -26.12 -27.34
C THR A 121 8.58 -25.73 -26.68
N LEU A 122 8.68 -25.91 -25.37
CA LEU A 122 9.93 -25.69 -24.62
C LEU A 122 10.93 -26.82 -24.95
N LYS A 123 12.02 -26.48 -25.66
CA LYS A 123 13.19 -27.38 -25.79
C LYS A 123 14.07 -27.22 -24.54
N GLU A 124 13.91 -28.12 -23.58
CA GLU A 124 14.59 -28.09 -22.26
C GLU A 124 16.12 -27.92 -22.31
N GLN A 125 16.77 -28.38 -23.39
CA GLN A 125 18.23 -28.28 -23.54
C GLN A 125 18.78 -26.85 -23.51
N VAL A 126 18.02 -25.86 -23.98
CA VAL A 126 18.48 -24.45 -24.03
C VAL A 126 18.19 -23.72 -22.72
N TYR A 127 17.13 -24.11 -22.02
CA TYR A 127 16.74 -23.46 -20.76
C TYR A 127 17.71 -23.80 -19.62
N ARG A 128 18.32 -25.00 -19.63
CA ARG A 128 19.36 -25.38 -18.67
C ARG A 128 20.68 -24.61 -18.86
N SER A 129 21.03 -24.19 -20.08
CA SER A 129 22.26 -23.41 -20.32
C SER A 129 22.13 -21.93 -19.94
N MET A 130 20.93 -21.40 -19.73
CA MET A 130 20.72 -20.02 -19.29
C MET A 130 20.63 -19.85 -17.77
N ARG A 131 20.64 -20.95 -17.00
CA ARG A 131 20.68 -20.94 -15.54
C ARG A 131 22.07 -21.37 -15.05
N LEU A 132 23.09 -20.59 -15.42
CA LEU A 132 24.46 -20.75 -14.95
C LEU A 132 25.08 -19.36 -14.65
N GLN A 133 24.73 -18.80 -13.49
CA GLN A 133 25.59 -18.44 -12.36
C GLN A 133 24.81 -17.62 -11.35
#